data_AF-A0A1X2HD43-F1
#
_entry.id   AF-A0A1X2HD43-F1
#
_cell.length_a   1.000
_cell.length_b   1.000
_cell.length_c   1.000
_cell.angle_alpha   90.00
_cell.angle_beta   90.00
_cell.angle_gamma   90.00
#
_symmetry.space_group_name_H-M   'P 1'
#
loop_
_entity.id
_entity.type
_entity.pdbx_description
1 polymer ?
#
loop_
_entity_poly.entity_id
_entity_poly.type
_entity_poly.pdbx_seq_one_letter_code
_entity_poly.pdbx_strand_id
1 'polypeptide(L)'
;MVKQKEAPPVQPVTDPKLAERYKRRLHTPGSLAPRLRARQIHILSWACSIPLAGYVVLFADFGQEEHCFSPLRRWFESKRQQFWTLTPQEQAELKEQGRA
;
A
#
# COMPACT_ATOMS: atom_id res chain seq x y z
N MET A 1 7.26 23.15 -33.47
CA MET A 1 6.27 22.41 -34.29
C MET A 1 5.80 21.21 -33.48
N VAL A 2 4.60 21.26 -32.89
CA VAL A 2 4.05 20.15 -32.08
C VAL A 2 3.38 19.18 -33.04
N LYS A 3 3.95 17.98 -33.17
CA LYS A 3 3.38 16.88 -33.95
C LYS A 3 2.09 16.43 -33.26
N GLN A 4 0.95 16.84 -33.79
CA GLN A 4 -0.35 16.35 -33.31
C GLN A 4 -0.37 14.83 -33.48
N LYS A 5 -0.49 14.12 -32.36
CA LYS A 5 -0.66 12.67 -32.32
C LYS A 5 -2.11 12.42 -32.70
N GLU A 6 -2.33 12.07 -33.96
CA GLU A 6 -3.63 11.74 -34.53
C GLU A 6 -4.25 10.61 -33.70
N ALA A 7 -5.50 10.81 -33.24
CA ALA A 7 -6.21 9.81 -32.46
C ALA A 7 -6.41 8.54 -33.32
N PRO A 8 -6.32 7.33 -32.73
CA PRO A 8 -6.56 6.11 -33.50
C PRO A 8 -7.96 6.16 -34.16
N PRO A 9 -8.11 5.63 -35.37
CA PRO A 9 -9.38 5.65 -36.09
C PRO A 9 -10.46 4.99 -35.21
N VAL A 10 -11.55 5.73 -34.98
CA VAL A 10 -12.70 5.24 -34.25
C VAL A 10 -13.32 4.13 -35.09
N GLN A 11 -12.97 2.88 -34.78
CA GLN A 11 -13.58 1.72 -35.41
C GLN A 11 -15.09 1.78 -35.15
N PRO A 12 -15.94 1.72 -36.19
CA PRO A 12 -17.38 1.69 -35.99
C PRO A 12 -17.70 0.46 -35.15
N VAL A 13 -18.35 0.66 -34.00
CA VAL A 13 -18.76 -0.44 -33.12
C VAL A 13 -19.80 -1.26 -33.88
N THR A 14 -19.36 -2.36 -34.49
CA THR A 14 -20.17 -3.20 -35.41
C THR A 14 -21.44 -3.75 -34.76
N ASP A 15 -21.44 -3.89 -33.43
CA ASP A 15 -22.58 -4.38 -32.66
C ASP A 15 -23.35 -3.21 -32.02
N PRO A 16 -24.60 -2.94 -32.46
CA PRO A 16 -25.41 -1.84 -31.94
C PRO A 16 -25.69 -1.98 -30.44
N LYS A 17 -25.70 -3.21 -29.90
CA LYS A 17 -25.90 -3.44 -28.46
C LYS A 17 -24.70 -3.00 -27.63
N LEU A 18 -23.49 -3.15 -28.16
CA LEU A 18 -22.26 -2.68 -27.51
C LEU A 18 -22.22 -1.15 -27.50
N ALA A 19 -22.57 -0.51 -28.63
CA ALA A 19 -22.64 0.95 -28.73
C ALA A 19 -23.61 1.55 -27.70
N GLU A 20 -24.80 0.96 -27.53
CA GLU A 20 -25.75 1.40 -26.51
C GLU A 20 -25.25 1.20 -25.07
N ARG A 21 -24.55 0.10 -24.80
CA ARG A 21 -23.94 -0.14 -23.48
C ARG A 21 -22.85 0.89 -23.15
N TYR A 22 -22.01 1.23 -24.12
CA TYR A 22 -20.99 2.27 -23.95
C TYR A 22 -21.61 3.64 -23.74
N LYS A 23 -22.61 4.01 -24.56
CA LYS A 23 -23.37 5.26 -24.42
C LYS A 23 -23.99 5.35 -23.03
N ARG A 24 -24.62 4.27 -22.55
CA ARG A 24 -25.21 4.22 -21.20
C ARG A 24 -24.17 4.48 -20.11
N ARG A 25 -23.00 3.84 -20.19
CA ARG A 25 -21.91 4.01 -19.20
C ARG A 25 -21.32 5.42 -19.20
N LEU A 26 -21.21 6.05 -20.37
CA LEU A 26 -20.73 7.43 -20.49
C LEU A 26 -21.74 8.45 -19.92
N HIS A 27 -23.04 8.21 -20.09
CA HIS A 27 -24.09 9.12 -19.63
C HIS A 27 -24.57 8.86 -18.19
N THR A 28 -24.13 7.80 -17.52
CA THR A 28 -24.44 7.55 -16.10
C THR A 28 -23.18 7.63 -15.21
N PRO A 29 -22.61 8.83 -14.99
CA PRO A 29 -21.46 8.98 -14.09
C PRO A 29 -21.78 8.52 -12.66
N GLY A 30 -23.04 8.66 -12.21
CA GLY A 30 -23.49 8.21 -10.89
C GLY A 30 -23.60 6.70 -10.70
N SER A 31 -23.75 5.90 -11.77
CA SER A 31 -23.82 4.43 -11.64
C SER A 31 -22.45 3.78 -11.41
N LEU A 32 -21.37 4.55 -11.60
CA LEU A 32 -19.99 4.15 -11.32
C LEU A 32 -19.58 4.48 -9.88
N ALA A 33 -20.42 5.20 -9.12
CA ALA A 33 -20.12 5.49 -7.73
C ALA A 33 -20.02 4.16 -6.94
N PRO A 34 -18.88 3.89 -6.27
CA PRO A 34 -18.72 2.65 -5.53
C PRO A 34 -19.78 2.58 -4.43
N ARG A 35 -20.55 1.50 -4.43
CA ARG A 35 -21.54 1.24 -3.37
C ARG A 35 -20.85 1.24 -2.01
N LEU A 36 -21.54 1.72 -0.97
CA LEU A 36 -20.97 1.82 0.39
C LEU A 36 -20.35 0.49 0.87
N ARG A 37 -21.03 -0.65 0.61
CA ARG A 37 -20.52 -1.99 0.92
C ARG A 37 -19.26 -2.35 0.13
N ALA A 38 -19.19 -1.98 -1.16
CA ALA A 38 -17.99 -2.22 -1.96
C ALA A 38 -16.80 -1.44 -1.40
N ARG A 39 -17.02 -0.18 -0.98
CA ARG A 39 -15.99 0.61 -0.30
C ARG A 39 -15.56 -0.02 1.03
N GLN A 40 -16.50 -0.52 1.83
CA GLN A 40 -16.19 -1.23 3.08
C GLN A 40 -15.33 -2.49 2.84
N ILE A 41 -15.70 -3.31 1.85
CA ILE A 41 -14.92 -4.50 1.49
C ILE A 41 -13.52 -4.12 1.01
N HIS A 42 -13.39 -3.06 0.21
CA HIS A 42 -12.08 -2.57 -0.18
C HIS A 42 -11.25 -2.12 1.02
N ILE A 43 -11.81 -1.29 1.91
CA ILE A 43 -11.09 -0.85 3.12
C ILE A 43 -10.68 -2.05 3.97
N LEU A 44 -11.58 -3.02 4.17
CA LEU A 44 -11.30 -4.23 4.92
C LEU A 44 -10.19 -5.05 4.27
N SER A 45 -10.22 -5.22 2.94
CA SER A 45 -9.18 -5.92 2.19
C SER A 45 -7.82 -5.26 2.40
N TRP A 46 -7.73 -3.94 2.29
CA TRP A 46 -6.48 -3.21 2.53
C TRP A 46 -6.03 -3.33 4.00
N ALA A 47 -6.97 -3.21 4.94
CA ALA A 47 -6.73 -3.35 6.36
C ALA A 47 -6.29 -4.76 6.77
N CYS A 48 -6.65 -5.81 6.02
CA CYS A 48 -6.15 -7.16 6.26
C CYS A 48 -4.82 -7.42 5.52
N SER A 49 -4.71 -7.00 4.26
CA SER A 49 -3.55 -7.29 3.41
C SER A 49 -2.28 -6.60 3.90
N ILE A 50 -2.35 -5.34 4.33
CA ILE A 50 -1.16 -4.61 4.78
C ILE A 50 -0.57 -5.22 6.06
N PRO A 51 -1.34 -5.44 7.14
CA PRO A 51 -0.81 -6.07 8.35
C PRO A 51 -0.35 -7.50 8.11
N LEU A 52 -1.04 -8.27 7.27
CA LEU A 52 -0.61 -9.61 6.92
C LEU A 52 0.75 -9.60 6.21
N ALA A 53 0.94 -8.72 5.23
CA ALA A 53 2.22 -8.56 4.56
C ALA A 53 3.32 -8.13 5.54
N GLY A 54 3.03 -7.16 6.43
CA GLY A 54 3.95 -6.74 7.48
C GLY A 54 4.31 -7.86 8.45
N TYR A 55 3.33 -8.67 8.85
CA TYR A 55 3.54 -9.85 9.69
C TYR A 55 4.45 -10.87 9.02
N VAL A 56 4.21 -11.17 7.74
CA VAL A 56 5.03 -12.11 6.99
C VAL A 56 6.48 -11.61 6.93
N VAL A 57 6.69 -10.35 6.60
CA VAL A 57 8.04 -9.78 6.46
C VAL A 57 8.78 -9.69 7.80
N LEU A 58 8.10 -9.32 8.89
CA LEU A 58 8.74 -9.02 10.19
C LEU A 58 8.67 -10.16 11.20
N PHE A 59 7.72 -11.08 11.10
CA PHE A 59 7.44 -12.09 12.13
C PHE A 59 7.34 -13.52 11.61
N ALA A 60 7.12 -13.76 10.31
CA ALA A 60 7.16 -15.13 9.81
C ALA A 60 8.56 -15.75 9.98
N ASP A 61 8.54 -17.05 10.25
CA ASP A 61 9.74 -17.86 10.37
C ASP A 61 10.13 -18.37 8.97
N PHE A 62 11.32 -18.00 8.51
CA PHE A 62 11.88 -18.39 7.21
C PHE A 62 13.07 -19.35 7.36
N GLY A 63 13.29 -19.88 8.56
CA GLY A 63 14.44 -20.74 8.86
C GLY A 63 15.66 -19.97 9.37
N GLN A 64 16.78 -20.69 9.49
CA GLN A 64 18.00 -20.18 10.14
C GLN A 64 18.97 -19.43 9.22
N GLU A 65 18.74 -19.44 7.90
CA GLU A 65 19.61 -18.75 6.94
C GLU A 65 19.23 -17.28 6.74
N GLU A 66 20.17 -16.47 6.23
CA GLU A 66 19.88 -15.07 5.89
C GLU A 66 18.84 -15.00 4.76
N HIS A 67 17.71 -14.36 5.04
CA HIS A 67 16.60 -14.20 4.10
C HIS A 67 16.57 -12.78 3.52
N CYS A 68 15.87 -12.59 2.40
CA CYS A 68 15.75 -11.27 1.75
C CYS A 68 15.10 -10.20 2.65
N PHE A 69 14.32 -10.62 3.65
CA PHE A 69 13.70 -9.73 4.64
C PHE A 69 14.56 -9.51 5.91
N SER A 70 15.68 -10.22 6.08
CA SER A 70 16.56 -10.07 7.25
C SER A 70 17.10 -8.64 7.43
N PRO A 71 17.55 -7.91 6.39
CA PRO A 71 17.97 -6.51 6.53
C PRO A 71 16.83 -5.61 7.01
N LEU A 72 15.61 -5.83 6.49
CA LEU A 72 14.44 -5.04 6.86
C LEU A 72 14.02 -5.30 8.32
N ARG A 73 14.12 -6.55 8.77
CA ARG A 73 13.87 -6.95 10.16
C ARG A 73 14.88 -6.31 11.11
N ARG A 74 16.18 -6.32 10.77
CA ARG A 74 17.25 -5.65 11.55
C ARG A 74 17.01 -4.13 11.64
N TRP A 75 16.62 -3.50 10.53
CA TRP A 75 16.26 -2.08 10.51
C TRP A 75 15.05 -1.79 11.42
N PHE A 76 14.00 -2.62 11.33
CA PHE A 76 12.80 -2.46 12.16
C PHE A 76 13.14 -2.60 13.65
N GLU A 77 13.95 -3.60 14.01
CA GLU A 77 14.42 -3.79 15.39
C GLU A 77 15.25 -2.61 15.89
N SER A 78 16.17 -2.09 15.05
CA SER A 78 16.95 -0.89 15.38
C SER A 78 16.05 0.31 15.62
N LYS A 79 15.00 0.50 14.81
CA LYS A 79 14.02 1.58 14.99
C LYS A 79 13.17 1.38 16.24
N ARG A 80 12.70 0.15 16.50
CA ARG A 80 11.95 -0.18 17.71
C ARG A 80 12.79 0.12 18.96
N GLN A 81 14.07 -0.24 18.96
CA GLN A 81 14.98 0.11 20.05
C GLN A 81 15.13 1.62 20.17
N GLN A 82 15.35 2.36 19.08
CA GLN A 82 15.45 3.82 19.13
C GLN A 82 14.20 4.52 19.71
N PHE A 83 13.01 3.98 19.47
CA PHE A 83 11.76 4.58 19.97
C PHE A 83 11.38 4.16 21.39
N TRP A 84 11.70 2.91 21.78
CA TRP A 84 11.30 2.37 23.09
C TRP A 84 12.42 2.29 24.12
N THR A 85 13.67 2.55 23.72
CA THR A 85 14.82 2.59 24.64
C THR A 85 15.42 3.99 24.67
N LEU A 86 15.98 4.35 25.82
CA LEU A 86 16.74 5.59 25.96
C LEU A 86 17.89 5.58 24.96
N THR A 87 18.00 6.68 24.24
CA THR A 87 19.14 6.92 23.35
C THR A 87 20.44 6.84 24.17
N PRO A 88 21.57 6.47 23.55
CA PRO A 88 22.84 6.40 24.26
C PRO A 88 23.25 7.72 24.93
N GLN A 89 22.75 8.86 24.42
CA GLN A 89 22.92 10.17 25.03
C GLN A 89 22.11 10.30 26.32
N GLU A 90 20.83 9.96 26.30
CA GLU A 90 19.98 9.98 27.50
C GLU A 90 20.45 8.98 28.57
N GLN A 91 20.99 7.82 28.16
CA GLN A 91 21.62 6.89 29.11
C GLN A 91 22.89 7.46 29.75
N ALA A 92 23.67 8.26 29.01
CA ALA A 92 24.85 8.92 29.56
C ALA A 92 24.45 10.03 30.55
N GLU A 93 23.46 10.84 30.20
CA GLU A 93 22.91 11.87 31.10
C GLU A 93 22.32 11.26 32.38
N LEU A 94 21.60 10.14 32.30
CA LEU A 94 21.07 9.44 33.48
C LEU A 94 22.18 8.86 34.38
N LYS A 95 23.28 8.37 33.78
CA LYS A 95 24.47 7.92 34.52
C LYS A 95 25.16 9.09 35.23
N GLU A 96 25.29 10.24 34.56
CA GLU A 96 25.83 11.46 35.19
C GLU A 96 24.93 11.98 36.32
N GLN A 97 23.61 11.82 36.20
CA GLN A 97 22.64 12.17 37.25
C GLN A 97 22.54 11.14 38.38
N GLY A 98 23.28 10.03 38.32
CA GLY A 98 23.27 8.99 39.37
C GLY A 98 21.95 8.23 39.51
N ARG A 99 21.11 8.24 38.46
CA ARG A 99 19.79 7.56 38.43
C ARG A 99 19.79 6.26 37.61
N ALA A 100 20.97 5.72 37.34
CA ALA A 100 21.16 4.49 36.58
C ALA A 100 21.07 3.23 37.48
#